data_AF-A0A2D7IGM6-F1
#
_entry.id   AF-A0A2D7IGM6-F1
#
_cell.length_a   1.000
_cell.length_b   1.000
_cell.length_c   1.000
_cell.angle_alpha   90.00
_cell.angle_beta   90.00
_cell.angle_gamma   90.00
#
_symmetry.space_group_name_H-M   'P 1'
#
loop_
_entity.id
_entity.type
_entity.pdbx_description
1 polymer ?
#
loop_
_entity_poly.entity_id
_entity_poly.type
_entity_poly.pdbx_seq_one_letter_code
_entity_poly.pdbx_strand_id
1 'polypeptide(L)'
;MTYYKFIKVFIFLTCYNIYFINFLFANEIKIESVIILDENIPKECGIKFMIDEKNDIEVVVSIKKTTNDSVYNLYILKKNKNAIMEKLNIKTDNLDLQKDIMNKKGTTSFFQELLISGGDLIIGSNSYKISGPIDSKVRLEYLFCTGEMYHPKYEK
;
A
#
# COMPACT_ATOMS: atom_id res chain seq x y z
N MET A 1 -21.70 -42.24 -38.01
CA MET A 1 -22.10 -42.07 -36.60
C MET A 1 -20.93 -41.79 -35.64
N THR A 2 -19.70 -41.65 -36.15
CA THR A 2 -18.47 -41.48 -35.35
C THR A 2 -18.14 -40.01 -35.04
N TYR A 3 -18.53 -39.09 -35.93
CA TYR A 3 -18.26 -37.65 -35.80
C TYR A 3 -18.99 -37.00 -34.61
N TYR A 4 -20.22 -37.44 -34.34
CA TYR A 4 -21.05 -36.92 -33.25
C TYR A 4 -20.52 -37.28 -31.85
N LYS A 5 -19.78 -38.40 -31.73
CA LYS A 5 -19.12 -38.81 -30.48
C LYS A 5 -17.89 -37.93 -30.18
N PHE A 6 -17.10 -37.59 -31.20
CA PHE A 6 -15.93 -36.72 -31.05
C PHE A 6 -16.30 -35.31 -30.59
N ILE A 7 -17.37 -34.73 -31.17
CA ILE A 7 -17.85 -33.39 -30.79
C ILE A 7 -18.31 -33.34 -29.33
N LYS A 8 -19.04 -34.37 -28.86
CA LYS A 8 -19.48 -34.44 -27.45
C LYS A 8 -18.31 -34.51 -26.48
N VAL A 9 -17.26 -35.27 -26.81
CA VAL A 9 -16.05 -35.39 -25.96
C VAL A 9 -15.29 -34.07 -25.92
N PHE A 10 -15.18 -33.38 -27.06
CA PHE A 10 -14.49 -32.09 -27.14
C PHE A 10 -15.21 -31.01 -26.33
N ILE A 11 -16.54 -30.94 -26.43
CA ILE A 11 -17.37 -30.01 -25.65
C ILE A 11 -17.24 -30.29 -24.14
N PHE A 12 -17.27 -31.57 -23.74
CA PHE A 12 -17.14 -31.96 -22.34
C PHE A 12 -15.77 -31.59 -21.75
N LEU A 13 -14.69 -31.79 -22.52
CA LEU A 13 -13.33 -31.36 -22.15
C LEU A 13 -13.20 -29.84 -22.04
N THR A 14 -13.80 -29.07 -22.95
CA THR A 14 -13.77 -27.60 -22.85
C THR A 14 -14.55 -27.08 -21.65
N CYS A 15 -15.73 -27.64 -21.35
CA CYS A 15 -16.52 -27.23 -20.18
C CYS A 15 -15.87 -27.61 -18.84
N TYR A 16 -15.18 -28.76 -18.78
CA TYR A 16 -14.45 -29.18 -17.58
C TYR A 16 -13.29 -28.22 -17.23
N ASN A 17 -12.61 -27.67 -18.24
CA ASN A 17 -11.52 -26.70 -18.03
C ASN A 17 -12.02 -25.32 -17.60
N ILE A 18 -13.23 -24.90 -18.00
CA ILE A 18 -13.82 -23.62 -17.58
C ILE A 18 -14.24 -23.66 -16.09
N TYR A 19 -14.57 -24.85 -15.57
CA TYR A 19 -14.98 -25.02 -14.17
C TYR A 19 -13.83 -24.87 -13.15
N PHE A 20 -12.58 -24.91 -13.61
CA PHE A 20 -11.38 -24.83 -12.75
C PHE A 20 -10.79 -23.41 -12.65
N ILE A 21 -11.49 -22.40 -13.13
CA ILE A 21 -11.08 -21.00 -12.94
C ILE A 21 -11.39 -20.62 -11.50
N ASN A 22 -10.41 -20.79 -10.62
CA ASN A 22 -10.44 -20.17 -9.30
C ASN A 22 -10.51 -18.66 -9.50
N PHE A 23 -11.66 -18.05 -9.18
CA PHE A 23 -11.76 -16.61 -9.02
C PHE A 23 -10.83 -16.20 -7.89
N LEU A 24 -9.69 -15.59 -8.23
CA LEU A 24 -8.85 -14.89 -7.27
C LEU A 24 -9.57 -13.60 -6.91
N PHE A 25 -10.27 -13.59 -5.77
CA PHE A 25 -10.78 -12.36 -5.20
C PHE A 25 -9.59 -11.53 -4.73
N ALA A 26 -9.38 -10.37 -5.34
CA ALA A 26 -8.44 -9.39 -4.83
C ALA A 26 -9.09 -8.69 -3.63
N ASN A 27 -8.37 -8.64 -2.51
CA ASN A 27 -8.78 -7.84 -1.37
C ASN A 27 -8.69 -6.36 -1.75
N GLU A 28 -9.79 -5.63 -1.57
CA GLU A 28 -9.81 -4.19 -1.83
C GLU A 28 -9.08 -3.47 -0.69
N ILE A 29 -8.01 -2.77 -1.04
CA ILE A 29 -7.29 -1.88 -0.11
C ILE A 29 -7.72 -0.45 -0.43
N LYS A 30 -8.39 0.19 0.53
CA LYS A 30 -8.67 1.63 0.48
C LYS A 30 -7.51 2.40 1.09
N ILE A 31 -7.12 3.48 0.42
CA ILE A 31 -5.96 4.29 0.80
C ILE A 31 -6.42 5.71 1.05
N GLU A 32 -6.04 6.26 2.21
CA GLU A 32 -6.32 7.64 2.62
C GLU A 32 -5.03 8.33 3.05
N SER A 33 -4.96 9.65 2.95
CA SER A 33 -3.86 10.41 3.54
C SER A 33 -4.11 10.65 5.04
N VAL A 34 -3.04 10.90 5.78
CA VAL A 34 -3.08 11.39 7.16
C VAL A 34 -2.32 12.70 7.21
N ILE A 35 -3.02 13.80 7.53
CA ILE A 35 -2.39 15.11 7.73
C ILE A 35 -2.84 15.64 9.08
N ILE A 36 -1.88 15.90 9.96
CA ILE A 36 -2.10 16.57 11.23
C ILE A 36 -1.36 17.91 11.19
N LEU A 37 -2.12 18.98 11.42
CA LEU A 37 -1.62 20.34 11.42
C LEU A 37 -1.42 20.85 12.84
N ASP A 38 -0.43 21.72 13.01
CA ASP A 38 -0.19 22.52 14.22
C ASP A 38 -0.01 23.96 13.77
N GLU A 39 -0.89 24.86 14.20
CA GLU A 39 -0.92 26.26 13.73
C GLU A 39 -0.92 26.41 12.19
N ASN A 40 -1.66 25.54 11.49
CA ASN A 40 -1.71 25.43 10.02
C ASN A 40 -0.42 24.95 9.34
N ILE A 41 0.56 24.47 10.10
CA ILE A 41 1.80 23.89 9.60
C ILE A 41 1.70 22.35 9.69
N PRO A 42 2.02 21.61 8.62
CA PRO A 42 2.09 20.15 8.67
C PRO A 42 3.06 19.64 9.75
N LYS A 43 2.53 18.88 10.71
CA LYS A 43 3.29 18.27 11.82
C LYS A 43 3.45 16.77 11.65
N GLU A 44 2.43 16.11 11.12
CA GLU A 44 2.45 14.68 10.81
C GLU A 44 1.78 14.43 9.46
N CYS A 45 2.46 13.64 8.63
CA CYS A 45 2.06 13.30 7.27
C CYS A 45 2.03 11.78 7.15
N GLY A 46 1.09 11.18 6.44
CA GLY A 46 1.04 9.72 6.37
C GLY A 46 0.07 9.18 5.36
N ILE A 47 0.03 7.85 5.30
CA ILE A 47 -0.85 7.07 4.46
C ILE A 47 -1.52 6.01 5.34
N LYS A 48 -2.85 5.98 5.28
CA LYS A 48 -3.69 4.99 5.95
C LYS A 48 -4.18 3.97 4.92
N PHE A 49 -3.94 2.69 5.19
CA PHE A 49 -4.46 1.56 4.44
C PHE A 49 -5.59 0.90 5.23
N MET A 50 -6.72 0.69 4.57
CA MET A 50 -7.89 0.00 5.12
C MET A 50 -8.16 -1.23 4.25
N ILE A 51 -8.09 -2.41 4.86
CA ILE A 51 -8.27 -3.69 4.15
C ILE A 51 -9.69 -4.20 4.41
N ASP A 52 -10.46 -4.36 3.34
CA ASP A 52 -11.90 -4.68 3.40
C ASP A 52 -12.20 -6.19 3.46
N GLU A 53 -11.40 -6.99 4.18
CA GLU A 53 -11.73 -8.41 4.41
C GLU A 53 -12.85 -8.60 5.46
N LYS A 54 -13.16 -7.54 6.23
CA LYS A 54 -14.25 -7.38 7.23
C LYS A 54 -14.04 -6.07 8.05
N ASN A 55 -13.61 -4.96 7.45
CA ASN A 55 -13.41 -3.65 8.12
C ASN A 55 -12.49 -3.61 9.37
N ASP A 56 -11.70 -4.65 9.63
CA ASP A 56 -11.10 -4.84 10.96
C ASP A 56 -9.63 -4.48 11.03
N ILE A 57 -8.96 -4.13 9.92
CA ILE A 57 -7.52 -3.84 9.90
C ILE A 57 -7.28 -2.47 9.26
N GLU A 58 -6.96 -1.49 10.11
CA GLU A 58 -6.39 -0.21 9.71
C GLU A 58 -4.89 -0.25 9.95
N VAL A 59 -4.10 0.02 8.90
CA VAL A 59 -2.65 0.22 8.97
C VAL A 59 -2.36 1.67 8.65
N VAL A 60 -1.84 2.43 9.62
CA VAL A 60 -1.42 3.82 9.42
C VAL A 60 0.09 3.86 9.38
N VAL A 61 0.65 4.38 8.28
CA VAL A 61 2.06 4.69 8.15
C VAL A 61 2.21 6.21 8.22
N SER A 62 2.83 6.73 9.27
CA SER A 62 2.97 8.17 9.46
C SER A 62 4.42 8.61 9.64
N ILE A 63 4.69 9.80 9.15
CA ILE A 63 5.93 10.53 9.08
C ILE A 63 5.73 11.77 9.94
N LYS A 64 6.38 11.83 11.10
CA LYS A 64 6.27 12.95 12.03
C LYS A 64 7.52 13.81 12.01
N LYS A 65 7.36 15.12 11.78
CA LYS A 65 8.47 16.08 11.84
C LYS A 65 8.94 16.24 13.29
N THR A 66 10.25 16.12 13.53
CA THR A 66 10.86 16.38 14.85
C THR A 66 11.45 17.79 14.92
N THR A 67 11.83 18.24 16.12
CA THR A 67 12.30 19.61 16.42
C THR A 67 13.52 20.08 15.62
N ASN A 68 14.21 19.17 14.93
CA ASN A 68 15.17 19.52 13.89
C ASN A 68 14.47 19.34 12.54
N ASP A 69 14.28 20.46 11.83
CA ASP A 69 13.37 20.67 10.69
C ASP A 69 13.38 19.69 9.49
N SER A 70 14.10 18.58 9.56
CA SER A 70 14.26 17.60 8.48
C SER A 70 14.21 16.14 8.92
N VAL A 71 14.12 15.84 10.22
CA VAL A 71 14.11 14.44 10.69
C VAL A 71 12.67 13.99 10.93
N TYR A 72 12.27 13.03 10.12
CA TYR A 72 10.95 12.44 10.13
C TYR A 72 10.97 11.06 10.78
N ASN A 73 10.20 10.87 11.85
CA ASN A 73 10.02 9.54 12.45
C ASN A 73 8.89 8.80 11.75
N LEU A 74 9.15 7.53 11.41
CA LEU A 74 8.20 6.68 10.75
C LEU A 74 7.55 5.71 11.75
N TYR A 75 6.22 5.73 11.81
CA TYR A 75 5.42 4.85 12.68
C TYR A 75 4.47 4.02 11.85
N ILE A 76 4.28 2.77 12.25
CA ILE A 76 3.22 1.92 11.70
C ILE A 76 2.27 1.49 12.81
N LEU A 77 1.00 1.89 12.71
CA LEU A 77 -0.04 1.59 13.69
C LEU A 77 -1.06 0.61 13.11
N LYS A 78 -1.42 -0.44 13.87
CA LYS A 78 -2.51 -1.37 13.58
C LYS A 78 -3.63 -1.18 14.62
N LYS A 79 -4.88 -0.94 14.19
CA LYS A 79 -5.98 -0.61 15.13
C LYS A 79 -6.74 -1.81 15.73
N ASN A 80 -6.49 -3.05 15.29
CA ASN A 80 -7.18 -4.21 15.87
C ASN A 80 -6.50 -4.74 17.15
N LYS A 81 -7.22 -4.64 18.28
CA LYS A 81 -6.72 -4.94 19.64
C LYS A 81 -6.47 -6.44 19.93
N ASN A 82 -6.98 -7.37 19.11
CA ASN A 82 -6.86 -8.81 19.38
C ASN A 82 -5.75 -9.54 18.60
N ALA A 83 -4.99 -8.85 17.76
CA ALA A 83 -3.92 -9.45 16.96
C ALA A 83 -2.54 -9.11 17.55
N ILE A 84 -2.10 -9.96 18.46
CA ILE A 84 -0.75 -10.03 19.03
C ILE A 84 0.31 -9.98 17.91
N MET A 85 1.24 -9.01 17.98
CA MET A 85 2.59 -9.02 17.38
C MET A 85 2.75 -9.60 15.95
N GLU A 86 1.84 -9.29 15.03
CA GLU A 86 2.08 -9.62 13.62
C GLU A 86 3.16 -8.70 13.03
N LYS A 87 4.15 -9.31 12.35
CA LYS A 87 5.16 -8.55 11.60
C LYS A 87 4.46 -7.67 10.57
N LEU A 88 4.69 -6.36 10.65
CA LEU A 88 4.10 -5.37 9.78
C LEU A 88 5.19 -4.73 8.93
N ASN A 89 5.06 -4.81 7.62
CA ASN A 89 6.01 -4.20 6.69
C ASN A 89 5.30 -3.78 5.40
N ILE A 90 5.87 -2.80 4.71
CA ILE A 90 5.48 -2.45 3.35
C ILE A 90 6.71 -2.58 2.47
N LYS A 91 6.54 -3.29 1.36
CA LYS A 91 7.59 -3.45 0.36
C LYS A 91 7.10 -2.90 -0.96
N THR A 92 7.98 -2.20 -1.65
CA THR A 92 7.85 -1.90 -3.07
C THR A 92 8.71 -2.91 -3.84
N ASP A 93 8.77 -2.78 -5.16
CA ASP A 93 9.59 -3.69 -5.97
C ASP A 93 11.09 -3.56 -5.62
N ASN A 94 11.55 -2.35 -5.25
CA ASN A 94 12.96 -2.08 -4.99
C ASN A 94 13.28 -1.75 -3.51
N LEU A 95 12.30 -1.31 -2.72
CA LEU A 95 12.53 -0.78 -1.37
C LEU A 95 11.69 -1.50 -0.31
N ASP A 96 12.26 -1.63 0.89
CA ASP A 96 11.67 -2.32 2.04
C ASP A 96 11.64 -1.36 3.22
N LEU A 97 10.43 -0.98 3.63
CA LEU A 97 10.23 0.08 4.61
C LEU A 97 10.90 -0.21 5.94
N GLN A 98 10.76 -1.43 6.43
CA GLN A 98 11.35 -1.84 7.71
C GLN A 98 12.88 -1.79 7.64
N LYS A 99 13.49 -2.21 6.51
CA LYS A 99 14.94 -2.10 6.32
C LYS A 99 15.40 -0.66 6.24
N ASP A 100 14.66 0.21 5.55
CA ASP A 100 15.03 1.62 5.41
C ASP A 100 14.97 2.36 6.75
N ILE A 101 13.97 2.05 7.60
CA ILE A 101 13.90 2.53 8.99
C ILE A 101 15.12 2.05 9.80
N MET A 102 15.41 0.75 9.77
CA MET A 102 16.52 0.16 10.54
C MET A 102 17.87 0.77 10.14
N ASN A 103 18.05 1.03 8.85
CA ASN A 103 19.27 1.61 8.29
C ASN A 103 19.31 3.14 8.39
N LYS A 104 18.30 3.78 9.00
CA LYS A 104 18.15 5.25 9.09
C LYS A 104 18.28 5.94 7.72
N LYS A 105 17.83 5.27 6.66
CA LYS A 105 17.78 5.86 5.32
C LYS A 105 16.60 6.83 5.24
N GLY A 106 16.73 7.88 4.43
CA GLY A 106 15.60 8.74 4.10
C GLY A 106 14.48 7.93 3.43
N THR A 107 13.24 8.16 3.84
CA THR A 107 12.07 7.40 3.39
C THR A 107 11.42 8.00 2.13
N THR A 108 11.87 9.16 1.67
CA THR A 108 11.36 9.84 0.47
C THR A 108 11.32 8.93 -0.76
N SER A 109 12.43 8.25 -1.09
CA SER A 109 12.47 7.34 -2.24
C SER A 109 11.46 6.20 -2.11
N PHE A 110 11.29 5.67 -0.90
CA PHE A 110 10.31 4.62 -0.61
C PHE A 110 8.88 5.11 -0.86
N PHE A 111 8.51 6.28 -0.34
CA PHE A 111 7.16 6.81 -0.54
C PHE A 111 6.91 7.21 -1.99
N GLN A 112 7.91 7.75 -2.70
CA GLN A 112 7.77 8.04 -4.12
C GLN A 112 7.48 6.77 -4.93
N GLU A 113 8.23 5.69 -4.66
CA GLU A 113 8.00 4.40 -5.32
C GLU A 113 6.63 3.81 -4.95
N LEU A 114 6.26 3.84 -3.67
CA LEU A 114 4.96 3.36 -3.20
C LEU A 114 3.79 4.13 -3.85
N LEU A 115 3.90 5.45 -3.96
CA LEU A 115 2.87 6.30 -4.55
C LEU A 115 2.74 6.11 -6.07
N ILE A 116 3.83 5.78 -6.77
CA ILE A 116 3.87 5.63 -8.24
C ILE A 116 3.56 4.20 -8.67
N SER A 117 4.25 3.23 -8.08
CA SER A 117 4.25 1.82 -8.49
C SER A 117 3.40 0.93 -7.59
N GLY A 118 2.99 1.42 -6.41
CA GLY A 118 2.34 0.58 -5.41
C GLY A 118 3.35 -0.31 -4.69
N GLY A 119 2.88 -1.43 -4.15
CA GLY A 119 3.69 -2.33 -3.33
C GLY A 119 2.89 -3.45 -2.72
N ASP A 120 3.42 -4.05 -1.67
CA ASP A 120 2.82 -5.14 -0.90
C ASP A 120 2.83 -4.77 0.58
N LEU A 121 1.63 -4.77 1.19
CA LEU A 121 1.43 -4.63 2.62
C LEU A 121 1.45 -6.01 3.25
N ILE A 122 2.46 -6.27 4.08
CA ILE A 122 2.68 -7.55 4.73
C ILE A 122 2.23 -7.43 6.18
N ILE A 123 1.25 -8.26 6.56
CA ILE A 123 0.70 -8.35 7.91
C ILE A 123 0.77 -9.80 8.37
N GLY A 124 1.73 -10.11 9.24
CA GLY A 124 1.97 -11.49 9.68
C GLY A 124 2.45 -12.35 8.52
N SER A 125 1.66 -13.34 8.14
CA SER A 125 1.87 -14.19 6.96
C SER A 125 1.10 -13.72 5.72
N ASN A 126 0.20 -12.75 5.86
CA ASN A 126 -0.65 -12.28 4.77
C ASN A 126 0.04 -11.16 4.00
N SER A 127 -0.12 -11.17 2.68
CA SER A 127 0.38 -10.13 1.78
C SER A 127 -0.80 -9.55 1.01
N TYR A 128 -0.96 -8.24 1.08
CA TYR A 128 -2.03 -7.49 0.43
C TYR A 128 -1.43 -6.58 -0.63
N LYS A 129 -1.85 -6.73 -1.89
CA LYS A 129 -1.31 -5.96 -3.00
C LYS A 129 -1.84 -4.53 -2.97
N ILE A 130 -0.95 -3.56 -2.86
CA ILE A 130 -1.23 -2.14 -3.06
C ILE A 130 -1.06 -1.85 -4.55
N SER A 131 -2.16 -1.61 -5.25
CA SER A 131 -2.12 -1.22 -6.66
C SER A 131 -1.58 0.20 -6.82
N GLY A 132 -0.57 0.37 -7.67
CA GLY A 132 -0.10 1.66 -8.14
C GLY A 132 -0.72 2.05 -9.49
N PRO A 133 -0.75 3.35 -9.83
CA PRO A 133 -0.44 4.48 -8.97
C PRO A 133 -1.52 4.71 -7.93
N ILE A 134 -1.12 5.14 -6.73
CA ILE A 134 -2.06 5.50 -5.66
C ILE A 134 -2.87 6.73 -6.10
N ASP A 135 -4.10 6.85 -5.58
CA ASP A 135 -5.01 7.95 -5.88
C ASP A 135 -4.33 9.33 -5.83
N SER A 136 -4.63 10.15 -6.84
CA SER A 136 -4.02 11.46 -7.03
C SER A 136 -4.22 12.40 -5.84
N LYS A 137 -5.36 12.33 -5.15
CA LYS A 137 -5.63 13.14 -3.96
C LYS A 137 -4.65 12.79 -2.85
N VAL A 138 -4.51 11.50 -2.53
CA VAL A 138 -3.58 11.01 -1.49
C VAL A 138 -2.14 11.40 -1.82
N ARG A 139 -1.75 11.28 -3.09
CA ARG A 139 -0.41 11.69 -3.58
C ARG A 139 -0.16 13.18 -3.37
N LEU A 140 -1.10 14.04 -3.76
CA LEU A 140 -0.97 15.48 -3.62
C LEU A 140 -0.94 15.92 -2.15
N GLU A 141 -1.80 15.33 -1.33
CA GLU A 141 -1.85 15.57 0.11
C GLU A 141 -0.53 15.17 0.79
N TYR A 142 0.05 14.02 0.42
CA TYR A 142 1.39 13.63 0.88
C TYR A 142 2.47 14.65 0.48
N LEU A 143 2.55 15.00 -0.82
CA LEU A 143 3.59 15.89 -1.34
C LEU A 143 3.47 17.32 -0.77
N PHE A 144 2.25 17.80 -0.54
CA PHE A 144 2.00 19.06 0.13
C PHE A 144 2.49 19.00 1.58
N CYS A 145 2.15 17.92 2.28
CA CYS A 145 2.48 17.76 3.70
C CYS A 145 3.99 17.63 3.94
N THR A 146 4.72 16.89 3.10
CA THR A 146 6.18 16.72 3.22
C THR A 146 6.99 17.88 2.66
N GLY A 147 6.34 18.83 1.99
CA GLY A 147 7.01 19.95 1.31
C GLY A 147 7.70 19.56 0.00
N GLU A 148 7.57 18.31 -0.47
CA GLU A 148 8.16 17.84 -1.72
C GLU A 148 7.55 18.53 -2.96
N MET A 149 6.36 19.14 -2.85
CA MET A 149 5.83 20.03 -3.90
C MET A 149 6.67 21.28 -4.14
N TYR A 150 7.39 21.77 -3.13
CA TYR A 150 8.09 23.07 -3.15
C TYR A 150 9.61 22.92 -3.26
N HIS A 151 10.10 21.82 -3.85
CA HIS A 151 11.53 21.57 -3.94
C HIS A 151 12.25 22.74 -4.64
N PRO A 152 13.32 23.32 -4.08
CA PRO A 152 14.01 24.51 -4.62
C PRO A 152 14.68 24.29 -5.99
N LYS A 153 14.55 23.08 -6.56
CA LYS A 153 14.94 22.79 -7.95
C LYS A 153 13.92 23.33 -8.95
N TYR A 154 12.71 23.65 -8.48
CA TYR A 154 11.62 24.23 -9.27
C TYR A 154 11.44 25.74 -9.02
N GLU A 155 12.17 26.32 -8.06
CA GLU A 155 12.34 27.77 -8.00
C GLU A 155 13.20 28.19 -9.21
N LYS A 156 12.56 28.92 -10.12
CA LYS A 156 13.23 29.53 -11.28
C LYS A 156 13.86 30.86 -10.90
#